data_AF-A0A9P7KDK3-F1
#
_entry.id   AF-A0A9P7KDK3-F1
#
_cell.length_a   1.000
_cell.length_b   1.000
_cell.length_c   1.000
_cell.angle_alpha   90.00
_cell.angle_beta   90.00
_cell.angle_gamma   90.00
#
_symmetry.space_group_name_H-M   'P 1'
#
loop_
_entity.id
_entity.type
_entity.pdbx_description
1 polymer ?
#
loop_
_entity_poly.entity_id
_entity_poly.type
_entity_poly.pdbx_seq_one_letter_code
_entity_poly.pdbx_strand_id
1 'polypeptide(L)'
;MMRQIWGNSSVKKRNQTYIFQGQEFKDGHLSIDGNGVNIYTEEAIPTAEEIALFKNNPSVQGSAVEEAVRRMSMWRLQERDWVKVTVGEYQVLVGIAKNISTDEVIIFVPEQHVEVTVALNQLRKYTKVGDEVKVIFGPHTGAEGWVVAVDTADNVAVFDPKTVLEITVSSNHVQFFELPVVKQSYAPLPPSYPSLPDSSTSPVIKNRNHQYIGKYVKIIKHKQFKNYNGFVASVLRNNFVRVEIHARRRAESIHLSNLVLRYGSKN
;
A
#
# COMPACT_ATOMS: atom_id res chain seq x y z
N MET A 1 -37.27 7.59 18.09
CA MET A 1 -36.73 6.66 19.10
C MET A 1 -36.43 7.34 20.44
N MET A 2 -35.50 8.30 20.55
CA MET A 2 -35.14 8.95 21.83
C MET A 2 -36.33 9.55 22.61
N ARG A 3 -37.19 10.35 21.97
CA ARG A 3 -38.37 10.95 22.63
C ARG A 3 -39.42 9.93 23.10
N GLN A 4 -39.48 8.77 22.48
CA GLN A 4 -40.40 7.69 22.88
C GLN A 4 -39.91 6.96 24.13
N ILE A 5 -38.59 6.92 24.36
CA ILE A 5 -37.99 6.20 25.49
C ILE A 5 -37.77 7.13 26.69
N TRP A 6 -37.31 8.38 26.47
CA TRP A 6 -36.96 9.33 27.52
C TRP A 6 -37.95 10.51 27.67
N GLY A 7 -39.05 10.50 26.92
CA GLY A 7 -40.09 11.53 26.98
C GLY A 7 -39.81 12.75 26.09
N ASN A 8 -40.87 13.49 25.75
CA ASN A 8 -40.83 14.56 24.73
C ASN A 8 -39.90 15.74 25.07
N SER A 9 -39.62 15.98 26.35
CA SER A 9 -38.79 17.10 26.84
C SER A 9 -37.30 16.76 26.94
N SER A 10 -36.92 15.49 26.76
CA SER A 10 -35.53 15.01 26.92
C SER A 10 -34.57 15.48 25.82
N VAL A 11 -35.11 15.85 24.65
CA VAL A 11 -34.33 16.28 23.49
C VAL A 11 -34.77 17.68 23.06
N LYS A 12 -33.90 18.67 23.27
CA LYS A 12 -34.12 20.06 22.83
C LYS A 12 -33.46 20.25 21.46
N LYS A 13 -34.19 20.78 20.48
CA LYS A 13 -33.61 21.13 19.16
C LYS A 13 -33.17 22.60 19.18
N ARG A 14 -31.93 22.90 18.77
CA ARG A 14 -31.38 24.26 18.65
C ARG A 14 -30.78 24.42 17.25
N ASN A 15 -31.49 25.11 16.35
CA ASN A 15 -31.12 25.20 14.93
C ASN A 15 -30.92 23.81 14.28
N GLN A 16 -29.68 23.51 13.89
CA GLN A 16 -29.26 22.23 13.28
C GLN A 16 -28.72 21.22 14.30
N THR A 17 -28.69 21.56 15.60
CA THR A 17 -28.19 20.68 16.66
C THR A 17 -29.30 20.22 17.61
N TYR A 18 -29.01 19.13 18.32
CA TYR A 18 -29.87 18.53 19.34
C TYR A 18 -29.13 18.49 20.66
N ILE A 19 -29.75 18.95 21.73
CA ILE A 19 -29.23 18.82 23.08
C ILE A 19 -29.94 17.66 23.75
N PHE A 20 -29.17 16.69 24.20
CA PHE A 20 -29.65 15.53 24.96
C PHE A 20 -28.71 15.32 26.15
N GLN A 21 -29.29 15.22 27.36
CA GLN A 21 -28.52 15.09 28.61
C GLN A 21 -27.41 16.16 28.81
N GLY A 22 -27.66 17.38 28.34
CA GLY A 22 -26.67 18.47 28.43
C GLY A 22 -25.53 18.40 27.41
N GLN A 23 -25.49 17.35 26.59
CA GLN A 23 -24.55 17.20 25.49
C GLN A 23 -25.16 17.69 24.18
N GLU A 24 -24.34 18.31 23.33
CA GLU A 24 -24.75 18.79 22.01
C GLU A 24 -24.43 17.75 20.93
N PHE A 25 -25.41 17.45 20.10
CA PHE A 25 -25.31 16.51 19.00
C PHE A 25 -25.63 17.21 17.68
N LYS A 26 -24.81 16.97 16.66
CA LYS A 26 -25.01 17.50 15.31
C LYS A 26 -24.84 16.36 14.31
N ASP A 27 -25.77 16.23 13.37
CA ASP A 27 -25.74 15.18 12.34
C ASP A 27 -25.53 13.76 12.91
N GLY A 28 -26.11 13.49 14.08
CA GLY A 28 -25.99 12.19 14.78
C GLY A 28 -24.70 11.97 15.57
N HIS A 29 -23.78 12.94 15.60
CA HIS A 29 -22.50 12.87 16.30
C HIS A 29 -22.48 13.79 17.51
N LEU A 30 -21.75 13.39 18.56
CA LEU A 30 -21.48 14.23 19.72
C LEU A 30 -20.53 15.37 19.31
N SER A 31 -20.90 16.60 19.62
CA SER A 31 -20.09 17.80 19.41
C SER A 31 -19.51 18.24 20.75
N ILE A 32 -18.19 18.17 20.88
CA ILE A 32 -17.46 18.59 22.09
C ILE A 32 -16.60 19.79 21.71
N ASP A 33 -16.61 20.83 22.54
CA ASP A 33 -15.64 21.92 22.43
C ASP A 33 -14.25 21.38 22.79
N GLY A 34 -13.22 21.75 22.01
CA GLY A 34 -11.85 21.31 22.25
C GLY A 34 -11.27 21.79 23.58
N ASN A 35 -11.90 22.80 24.19
CA ASN A 35 -11.51 23.29 25.51
C ASN A 35 -11.68 22.21 26.60
N GLY A 36 -10.55 21.79 27.18
CA GLY A 36 -10.52 20.80 28.26
C GLY A 36 -10.55 19.34 27.82
N VAL A 37 -10.46 19.08 26.51
CA VAL A 37 -10.27 17.73 25.96
C VAL A 37 -8.82 17.60 25.49
N ASN A 38 -8.11 16.60 26.01
CA ASN A 38 -6.79 16.24 25.47
C ASN A 38 -6.98 15.49 24.16
N ILE A 39 -6.68 16.16 23.04
CA ILE A 39 -6.70 15.57 21.69
C ILE A 39 -5.24 15.31 21.27
N TYR A 40 -4.89 14.04 21.09
CA TYR A 40 -3.56 13.61 20.63
C TYR A 40 -3.59 13.39 19.12
N THR A 41 -3.41 14.46 18.36
CA THR A 41 -3.51 14.43 16.88
C THR A 41 -2.33 13.75 16.20
N GLU A 42 -1.20 13.60 16.89
CA GLU A 42 0.03 13.00 16.35
C GLU A 42 -0.01 11.47 16.41
N GLU A 43 -0.73 10.89 17.37
CA GLU A 43 -0.88 9.44 17.54
C GLU A 43 -2.13 8.88 16.84
N ALA A 44 -3.04 9.76 16.41
CA ALA A 44 -4.31 9.38 15.80
C ALA A 44 -4.12 9.05 14.31
N ILE A 45 -4.02 7.76 14.00
CA ILE A 45 -3.95 7.27 12.64
C ILE A 45 -5.28 6.61 12.31
N PRO A 46 -6.13 7.26 11.51
CA PRO A 46 -7.47 6.78 11.26
C PRO A 46 -7.44 5.47 10.46
N THR A 47 -8.36 4.58 10.77
CA THR A 47 -8.63 3.35 10.02
C THR A 47 -9.59 3.62 8.86
N ALA A 48 -9.64 2.71 7.88
CA ALA A 48 -10.59 2.82 6.77
C ALA A 48 -12.05 2.82 7.24
N GLU A 49 -12.35 2.08 8.30
CA GLU A 49 -13.67 2.04 8.92
C GLU A 49 -14.02 3.37 9.59
N GLU A 50 -13.09 3.97 10.34
CA GLU A 50 -13.28 5.28 10.96
C GLU A 50 -13.49 6.37 9.91
N ILE A 51 -12.68 6.39 8.84
CA ILE A 51 -12.88 7.35 7.74
C ILE A 51 -14.26 7.18 7.10
N ALA A 52 -14.73 5.94 6.92
CA ALA A 52 -16.04 5.67 6.34
C ALA A 52 -17.20 6.21 7.19
N LEU A 53 -17.05 6.31 8.51
CA LEU A 53 -18.04 6.92 9.40
C LEU A 53 -18.16 8.43 9.19
N PHE A 54 -17.04 9.11 8.96
CA PHE A 54 -17.00 10.59 8.88
C PHE A 54 -17.07 11.17 7.47
N LYS A 55 -16.79 10.38 6.41
CA LYS A 55 -16.69 10.90 5.03
C LYS A 55 -17.94 11.61 4.49
N ASN A 56 -19.12 11.22 4.97
CA ASN A 56 -20.41 11.79 4.53
C ASN A 56 -20.97 12.81 5.53
N ASN A 57 -20.21 13.17 6.57
CA ASN A 57 -20.66 14.11 7.59
C ASN A 57 -20.51 15.55 7.06
N PRO A 58 -21.60 16.34 6.92
CA PRO A 58 -21.54 17.71 6.41
C PRO A 58 -20.68 18.66 7.28
N SER A 59 -20.45 18.30 8.54
CA SER A 59 -19.63 19.06 9.47
C SER A 59 -18.13 18.79 9.33
N VAL A 60 -17.74 17.76 8.55
CA VAL A 60 -16.35 17.41 8.28
C VAL A 60 -15.98 17.91 6.88
N GLN A 61 -14.93 18.72 6.78
CA GLN A 61 -14.45 19.22 5.49
C GLN A 61 -13.83 18.06 4.69
N GLY A 62 -14.07 18.03 3.37
CA GLY A 62 -13.49 17.00 2.48
C GLY A 62 -11.96 16.91 2.61
N SER A 63 -11.29 18.06 2.69
CA SER A 63 -9.84 18.16 2.89
C SER A 63 -9.33 17.43 4.14
N ALA A 64 -10.11 17.40 5.23
CA ALA A 64 -9.76 16.67 6.44
C ALA A 64 -9.86 15.15 6.22
N VAL A 65 -10.83 14.70 5.41
CA VAL A 65 -10.98 13.30 5.02
C VAL A 65 -9.84 12.89 4.09
N GLU A 66 -9.48 13.71 3.10
CA GLU A 66 -8.32 13.45 2.23
C GLU A 66 -7.01 13.36 3.02
N GLU A 67 -6.79 14.25 4.00
CA GLU A 67 -5.61 14.19 4.87
C GLU A 67 -5.60 12.94 5.75
N ALA A 68 -6.76 12.51 6.27
CA ALA A 68 -6.90 11.27 7.03
C ALA A 68 -6.52 10.05 6.18
N VAL A 69 -7.00 9.99 4.92
CA VAL A 69 -6.65 8.91 3.98
C VAL A 69 -5.14 8.93 3.68
N ARG A 70 -4.55 10.13 3.48
CA ARG A 70 -3.11 10.28 3.25
C ARG A 70 -2.30 9.75 4.43
N ARG A 71 -2.67 10.12 5.67
CA ARG A 71 -1.99 9.66 6.90
C ARG A 71 -2.06 8.15 7.09
N MET A 72 -3.21 7.54 6.81
CA MET A 72 -3.34 6.08 6.88
C MET A 72 -2.38 5.38 5.91
N SER A 73 -2.24 5.90 4.69
CA SER A 73 -1.33 5.35 3.68
C SER A 73 0.14 5.53 4.06
N MET A 74 0.51 6.63 4.73
CA MET A 74 1.88 6.87 5.23
C MET A 74 2.27 5.92 6.36
N TRP A 75 1.36 5.63 7.30
CA TRP A 75 1.67 4.76 8.45
C TRP A 75 2.06 3.33 8.06
N ARG A 76 1.64 2.87 6.88
CA ARG A 76 1.95 1.52 6.39
C ARG A 76 3.21 1.45 5.54
N LEU A 77 4.01 2.52 5.50
CA LEU A 77 5.30 2.50 4.83
C LEU A 77 6.23 1.50 5.51
N GLN A 78 6.83 0.60 4.74
CA GLN A 78 7.86 -0.31 5.21
C GLN A 78 9.19 -0.04 4.53
N GLU A 79 10.28 -0.45 5.17
CA GLU A 79 11.56 -0.47 4.48
C GLU A 79 11.46 -1.31 3.21
N ARG A 80 12.16 -0.87 2.18
CA ARG A 80 12.17 -1.47 0.83
C ARG A 80 10.90 -1.21 0.02
N ASP A 81 9.91 -0.49 0.54
CA ASP A 81 8.82 0.01 -0.27
C ASP A 81 9.33 1.03 -1.29
N TRP A 82 8.75 0.99 -2.49
CA TRP A 82 8.91 2.09 -3.44
C TRP A 82 8.07 3.27 -3.00
N VAL A 83 8.66 4.46 -3.01
CA VAL A 83 8.04 5.69 -2.52
C VAL A 83 8.25 6.85 -3.49
N LYS A 84 7.29 7.78 -3.49
CA LYS A 84 7.35 9.04 -4.23
C LYS A 84 7.25 10.19 -3.24
N VAL A 85 8.11 11.18 -3.41
CA VAL A 85 8.02 12.45 -2.69
C VAL A 85 6.92 13.30 -3.31
N THR A 86 5.93 13.68 -2.48
CA THR A 86 4.72 14.38 -2.91
C THR A 86 4.82 15.89 -2.78
N VAL A 87 5.63 16.38 -1.84
CA VAL A 87 5.79 17.80 -1.48
C VAL A 87 7.24 18.04 -1.04
N GLY A 88 7.74 19.26 -1.21
CA GLY A 88 9.08 19.67 -0.74
C GLY A 88 10.12 19.77 -1.87
N GLU A 89 11.38 19.97 -1.49
CA GLU A 89 12.50 20.17 -2.41
C GLU A 89 12.69 19.00 -3.38
N TYR A 90 12.45 17.78 -2.90
CA TYR A 90 12.62 16.55 -3.67
C TYR A 90 11.32 16.10 -4.37
N GLN A 91 10.35 16.99 -4.60
CA GLN A 91 9.08 16.63 -5.23
C GLN A 91 9.29 15.85 -6.53
N VAL A 92 8.45 14.84 -6.79
CA VAL A 92 8.51 13.95 -7.97
C VAL A 92 9.63 12.89 -7.90
N LEU A 93 10.56 12.99 -6.96
CA LEU A 93 11.59 11.96 -6.73
C LEU A 93 10.94 10.64 -6.33
N VAL A 94 11.38 9.56 -6.99
CA VAL A 94 10.94 8.18 -6.73
C VAL A 94 12.16 7.35 -6.31
N GLY A 95 12.01 6.59 -5.23
CA GLY A 95 13.08 5.74 -4.73
C GLY A 95 12.56 4.64 -3.82
N ILE A 96 13.48 4.02 -3.10
CA ILE A 96 13.23 2.91 -2.19
C ILE A 96 13.44 3.41 -0.76
N ALA A 97 12.43 3.26 0.10
CA ALA A 97 12.53 3.61 1.50
C ALA A 97 13.58 2.74 2.21
N LYS A 98 14.42 3.38 3.00
CA LYS A 98 15.44 2.81 3.88
C LYS A 98 15.38 3.54 5.22
N ASN A 99 15.62 2.83 6.32
CA ASN A 99 15.76 3.42 7.64
C ASN A 99 14.63 4.41 7.98
N ILE A 100 13.43 3.85 8.17
CA ILE A 100 12.25 4.63 8.53
C ILE A 100 12.32 4.93 10.04
N SER A 101 12.43 6.21 10.37
CA SER A 101 12.29 6.74 11.72
C SER A 101 10.85 7.24 11.95
N THR A 102 10.59 7.82 13.12
CA THR A 102 9.28 8.39 13.47
C THR A 102 8.86 9.50 12.50
N ASP A 103 9.77 10.42 12.16
CA ASP A 103 9.45 11.63 11.39
C ASP A 103 10.17 11.74 10.04
N GLU A 104 11.19 10.91 9.81
CA GLU A 104 12.06 10.99 8.64
C GLU A 104 12.32 9.60 8.05
N VAL A 105 12.57 9.57 6.74
CA VAL A 105 12.92 8.36 6.00
C VAL A 105 14.08 8.67 5.07
N ILE A 106 15.04 7.74 4.99
CA ILE A 106 16.09 7.79 3.98
C ILE A 106 15.56 7.12 2.71
N ILE A 107 15.65 7.79 1.58
CA ILE A 107 15.21 7.27 0.28
C ILE A 107 16.43 7.02 -0.57
N PHE A 108 16.63 5.77 -0.98
CA PHE A 108 17.63 5.43 -1.99
C PHE A 108 17.04 5.60 -3.38
N VAL A 109 17.66 6.46 -4.20
CA VAL A 109 17.28 6.75 -5.58
C VAL A 109 18.13 5.90 -6.52
N PRO A 110 17.61 4.81 -7.10
CA PRO A 110 18.45 3.86 -7.84
C PRO A 110 19.08 4.45 -9.10
N GLU A 111 18.39 5.38 -9.75
CA GLU A 111 18.85 6.01 -11.00
C GLU A 111 20.07 6.92 -10.78
N GLN A 112 20.14 7.58 -9.63
CA GLN A 112 21.21 8.52 -9.28
C GLN A 112 22.24 7.90 -8.34
N HIS A 113 21.93 6.75 -7.75
CA HIS A 113 22.74 6.09 -6.71
C HIS A 113 23.01 7.00 -5.50
N VAL A 114 22.01 7.80 -5.12
CA VAL A 114 22.06 8.77 -4.01
C VAL A 114 21.02 8.39 -2.95
N GLU A 115 21.32 8.71 -1.70
CA GLU A 115 20.37 8.65 -0.60
C GLU A 115 19.95 10.06 -0.18
N VAL A 116 18.66 10.25 0.06
CA VAL A 116 18.07 11.54 0.42
C VAL A 116 17.21 11.36 1.66
N THR A 117 17.40 12.19 2.68
CA THR A 117 16.53 12.24 3.85
C THR A 117 15.33 13.12 3.56
N VAL A 118 14.13 12.58 3.78
CA VAL A 118 12.87 13.28 3.53
C VAL A 118 11.95 13.07 4.72
N ALA A 119 11.14 14.09 5.07
CA ALA A 119 10.14 13.95 6.12
C ALA A 119 9.11 12.88 5.72
N LEU A 120 8.75 12.00 6.66
CA LEU A 120 7.80 10.91 6.44
C LEU A 120 6.47 11.42 5.88
N ASN A 121 6.03 12.60 6.36
CA ASN A 121 4.81 13.26 5.93
C ASN A 121 4.82 13.82 4.49
N GLN A 122 5.97 13.79 3.81
CA GLN A 122 6.13 14.17 2.41
C GLN A 122 6.08 12.97 1.47
N LEU A 123 5.96 11.75 1.99
CA LEU A 123 6.05 10.52 1.22
C LEU A 123 4.71 9.88 0.98
N ARG A 124 4.64 9.11 -0.10
CA ARG A 124 3.62 8.11 -0.32
C ARG A 124 4.23 6.89 -0.99
N LYS A 125 3.60 5.74 -0.84
CA LYS A 125 3.98 4.54 -1.59
C LYS A 125 3.79 4.80 -3.09
N TYR A 126 4.78 4.44 -3.89
CA TYR A 126 4.80 4.66 -5.34
C TYR A 126 4.12 3.50 -6.05
N THR A 127 2.95 3.77 -6.61
CA THR A 127 2.16 2.80 -7.38
C THR A 127 2.63 2.75 -8.83
N LYS A 128 2.85 1.55 -9.35
CA LYS A 128 3.21 1.29 -10.75
C LYS A 128 2.26 0.28 -11.40
N VAL A 129 2.29 0.27 -12.74
CA VAL A 129 1.55 -0.72 -13.52
C VAL A 129 1.99 -2.14 -13.14
N GLY A 130 1.01 -3.00 -12.91
CA GLY A 130 1.16 -4.38 -12.48
C GLY A 130 1.03 -4.59 -10.97
N ASP A 131 1.02 -3.52 -10.16
CA ASP A 131 0.79 -3.64 -8.72
C ASP A 131 -0.64 -4.09 -8.43
N GLU A 132 -0.79 -5.00 -7.47
CA GLU A 132 -2.10 -5.40 -6.95
C GLU A 132 -2.50 -4.47 -5.81
N VAL A 133 -3.68 -3.88 -5.95
CA VAL A 133 -4.16 -2.84 -5.04
C VAL A 133 -5.63 -3.06 -4.68
N LYS A 134 -6.00 -2.51 -3.52
CA LYS A 134 -7.36 -2.37 -3.04
C LYS A 134 -7.74 -0.90 -2.97
N VAL A 135 -8.88 -0.53 -3.52
CA VAL A 135 -9.45 0.80 -3.35
C VAL A 135 -9.96 0.93 -1.91
N ILE A 136 -9.38 1.84 -1.15
CA ILE A 136 -9.73 2.08 0.26
C ILE A 136 -10.67 3.28 0.42
N PHE A 137 -10.78 4.14 -0.58
CA PHE A 137 -11.60 5.35 -0.49
C PHE A 137 -12.30 5.70 -1.82
N GLY A 138 -13.46 6.35 -1.74
CA GLY A 138 -14.27 6.76 -2.88
C GLY A 138 -15.44 5.81 -3.23
N PRO A 139 -16.09 6.00 -4.40
CA PRO A 139 -17.27 5.22 -4.81
C PRO A 139 -16.99 3.72 -5.01
N HIS A 140 -15.74 3.38 -5.32
CA HIS A 140 -15.31 2.02 -5.61
C HIS A 140 -14.56 1.37 -4.42
N THR A 141 -14.72 1.90 -3.20
CA THR A 141 -14.11 1.31 -1.99
C THR A 141 -14.43 -0.18 -1.88
N GLY A 142 -13.40 -0.98 -1.62
CA GLY A 142 -13.47 -2.44 -1.52
C GLY A 142 -13.14 -3.17 -2.82
N ALA A 143 -13.10 -2.48 -3.97
CA ALA A 143 -12.61 -3.07 -5.21
C ALA A 143 -11.13 -3.44 -5.08
N GLU A 144 -10.78 -4.61 -5.61
CA GLU A 144 -9.42 -5.17 -5.58
C GLU A 144 -9.04 -5.51 -7.01
N GLY A 145 -7.80 -5.24 -7.42
CA GLY A 145 -7.40 -5.42 -8.81
C GLY A 145 -5.96 -5.03 -9.08
N TRP A 146 -5.62 -4.94 -10.36
CA TRP A 146 -4.27 -4.59 -10.80
C TRP A 146 -4.22 -3.22 -11.45
N VAL A 147 -3.18 -2.48 -11.15
CA VAL A 147 -2.93 -1.19 -11.82
C VAL A 147 -2.54 -1.45 -13.27
N VAL A 148 -3.32 -0.92 -14.21
CA VAL A 148 -3.09 -1.08 -15.66
C VAL A 148 -2.53 0.19 -16.30
N ALA A 149 -2.79 1.35 -15.70
CA ALA A 149 -2.22 2.63 -16.11
C ALA A 149 -2.04 3.57 -14.91
N VAL A 150 -1.08 4.48 -15.03
CA VAL A 150 -0.88 5.61 -14.10
C VAL A 150 -0.79 6.86 -14.96
N ASP A 151 -1.64 7.85 -14.71
CA ASP A 151 -1.67 9.10 -15.48
C ASP A 151 -0.68 10.14 -14.94
N THR A 152 -0.60 11.29 -15.60
CA THR A 152 0.27 12.42 -15.20
C THR A 152 -0.24 13.18 -13.97
N ALA A 153 -1.51 12.99 -13.59
CA ALA A 153 -2.15 13.61 -12.44
C ALA A 153 -2.15 12.68 -11.21
N ASP A 154 -1.33 11.62 -11.22
CA ASP A 154 -1.25 10.60 -10.15
C ASP A 154 -2.55 9.83 -9.91
N ASN A 155 -3.44 9.73 -10.90
CA ASN A 155 -4.51 8.75 -10.87
C ASN A 155 -4.01 7.41 -11.40
N VAL A 156 -4.59 6.35 -10.85
CA VAL A 156 -4.31 4.97 -11.22
C VAL A 156 -5.59 4.37 -11.81
N ALA A 157 -5.46 3.71 -12.95
CA ALA A 157 -6.51 2.85 -13.50
C ALA A 157 -6.30 1.44 -12.94
N VAL A 158 -7.29 0.93 -12.22
CA VAL A 158 -7.30 -0.39 -11.60
C VAL A 158 -8.27 -1.29 -12.35
N PHE A 159 -7.78 -2.39 -12.92
CA PHE A 159 -8.63 -3.43 -13.49
C PHE A 159 -9.16 -4.33 -12.37
N ASP A 160 -10.47 -4.28 -12.14
CA ASP A 160 -11.16 -5.15 -11.18
C ASP A 160 -11.63 -6.44 -11.88
N PRO A 161 -11.08 -7.62 -11.52
CA PRO A 161 -11.48 -8.88 -12.13
C PRO A 161 -12.91 -9.31 -11.79
N LYS A 162 -13.52 -8.80 -10.71
CA LYS A 162 -14.89 -9.15 -10.30
C LYS A 162 -15.92 -8.48 -11.21
N THR A 163 -15.67 -7.23 -11.58
CA THR A 163 -16.56 -6.44 -12.45
C THR A 163 -16.11 -6.43 -13.91
N VAL A 164 -14.86 -6.84 -14.19
CA VAL A 164 -14.23 -6.82 -15.52
C VAL A 164 -14.19 -5.39 -16.10
N LEU A 165 -14.04 -4.39 -15.23
CA LEU A 165 -13.99 -2.98 -15.59
C LEU A 165 -12.70 -2.33 -15.08
N GLU A 166 -12.28 -1.29 -15.79
CA GLU A 166 -11.22 -0.40 -15.34
C GLU A 166 -11.82 0.74 -14.52
N ILE A 167 -11.27 0.97 -13.33
CA ILE A 167 -11.71 1.99 -12.40
C ILE A 167 -10.57 2.98 -12.21
N THR A 168 -10.81 4.25 -12.55
CA THR A 168 -9.84 5.31 -12.30
C THR A 168 -10.05 5.92 -10.92
N VAL A 169 -9.01 5.90 -10.09
CA VAL A 169 -9.01 6.49 -8.74
C VAL A 169 -7.69 7.23 -8.50
N SER A 170 -7.68 8.17 -7.55
CA SER A 170 -6.43 8.79 -7.09
C SER A 170 -5.50 7.72 -6.51
N SER A 171 -4.18 7.84 -6.72
CA SER A 171 -3.19 6.97 -6.07
C SER A 171 -3.28 6.99 -4.54
N ASN A 172 -3.83 8.05 -3.95
CA ASN A 172 -4.03 8.14 -2.50
C ASN A 172 -5.18 7.26 -2.00
N HIS A 173 -6.10 6.87 -2.90
CA HIS A 173 -7.29 6.08 -2.57
C HIS A 173 -7.07 4.59 -2.75
N VAL A 174 -5.85 4.16 -3.07
CA VAL A 174 -5.49 2.76 -3.20
C VAL A 174 -4.46 2.37 -2.15
N GLN A 175 -4.54 1.11 -1.77
CA GLN A 175 -3.57 0.47 -0.90
C GLN A 175 -3.04 -0.78 -1.58
N PHE A 176 -1.75 -1.04 -1.41
CA PHE A 176 -1.13 -2.29 -1.86
C PHE A 176 -1.73 -3.48 -1.12
N PHE A 177 -2.02 -4.54 -1.85
CA PHE A 177 -2.49 -5.77 -1.23
C PHE A 177 -1.36 -6.37 -0.37
N GLU A 178 -1.51 -6.27 0.95
CA GLU A 178 -0.72 -7.02 1.91
C GLU A 178 -1.53 -8.25 2.28
N LEU A 179 -0.94 -9.44 2.08
CA LEU A 179 -1.53 -10.66 2.64
C LEU A 179 -1.78 -10.41 4.13
N PRO A 180 -2.97 -10.74 4.67
CA PRO A 180 -3.21 -10.59 6.08
C PRO A 180 -2.09 -11.30 6.83
N VAL A 181 -1.32 -10.54 7.61
CA VAL A 181 -0.37 -11.11 8.55
C VAL A 181 -1.23 -11.92 9.51
N VAL A 182 -1.30 -13.23 9.30
CA VAL A 182 -1.75 -14.16 10.32
C VAL A 182 -0.78 -13.93 11.46
N LYS A 183 -1.18 -13.11 12.45
CA LYS A 183 -0.54 -13.14 13.76
C LYS A 183 -0.68 -14.59 14.18
N GLN A 184 0.39 -15.39 14.06
CA GLN A 184 0.47 -16.67 14.71
C GLN A 184 0.36 -16.37 16.20
N SER A 185 -0.86 -16.31 16.71
CA SER A 185 -1.11 -16.71 18.07
C SER A 185 -0.56 -18.12 18.12
N TYR A 186 0.55 -18.30 18.84
CA TYR A 186 1.06 -19.62 19.18
C TYR A 186 0.00 -20.32 20.03
N ALA A 187 -1.05 -20.81 19.39
CA ALA A 187 -1.87 -21.86 19.96
C ALA A 187 -0.93 -23.05 20.13
N PRO A 188 -0.88 -23.68 21.32
CA PRO A 188 -0.11 -24.89 21.51
C PRO A 188 -0.48 -25.88 20.41
N LEU A 189 0.53 -26.41 19.71
CA LEU A 189 0.31 -27.45 18.71
C LEU A 189 -0.48 -28.58 19.36
N PRO A 190 -1.58 -29.07 18.75
CA PRO A 190 -2.26 -30.25 19.25
C PRO A 190 -1.27 -31.42 19.31
N PRO A 191 -1.42 -32.35 20.28
CA PRO A 191 -0.57 -33.52 20.37
C PRO A 191 -0.57 -34.27 19.03
N SER A 192 0.63 -34.61 18.58
CA SER A 192 0.90 -35.25 17.30
C SER A 192 0.02 -36.48 17.11
N TYR A 193 -0.82 -36.47 16.08
CA TYR A 193 -1.48 -37.67 15.60
C TYR A 193 -0.43 -38.63 15.03
N PRO A 194 -0.59 -39.96 15.21
CA PRO A 194 0.28 -40.94 14.57
C PRO A 194 0.24 -40.72 13.05
N SER A 195 1.44 -40.59 12.47
CA SER A 195 1.63 -40.39 11.04
C SER A 195 0.98 -41.53 10.26
N LEU A 196 0.08 -41.18 9.34
CA LEU A 196 -0.32 -42.05 8.24
C LEU A 196 0.94 -42.43 7.43
N PRO A 197 1.03 -43.66 6.90
CA PRO A 197 2.18 -44.10 6.14
C PRO A 197 2.45 -43.17 4.95
N ASP A 198 3.71 -42.73 4.86
CA ASP A 198 4.25 -41.85 3.84
C ASP A 198 3.89 -42.34 2.43
N SER A 199 3.03 -41.60 1.75
CA SER A 199 2.99 -41.58 0.29
C SER A 199 3.83 -40.40 -0.22
N SER A 200 5.09 -40.35 0.20
CA SER A 200 6.06 -39.41 -0.35
C SER A 200 6.81 -40.05 -1.52
N THR A 201 6.43 -39.66 -2.74
CA THR A 201 7.41 -39.37 -3.79
C THR A 201 6.76 -38.57 -4.91
N SER A 202 6.44 -37.31 -4.62
CA SER A 202 6.64 -36.27 -5.62
C SER A 202 7.84 -35.45 -5.17
N PRO A 203 8.97 -35.48 -5.90
CA PRO A 203 10.15 -34.73 -5.50
C PRO A 203 9.79 -33.25 -5.47
N VAL A 204 9.89 -32.62 -4.29
CA VAL A 204 9.97 -31.16 -4.20
C VAL A 204 11.27 -30.77 -4.89
N ILE A 205 11.17 -30.45 -6.19
CA ILE A 205 12.28 -29.91 -6.97
C ILE A 205 12.60 -28.56 -6.33
N LYS A 206 13.57 -28.54 -5.42
CA LYS A 206 14.24 -27.30 -4.99
C LYS A 206 14.85 -26.69 -6.26
N ASN A 207 14.11 -25.78 -6.89
CA ASN A 207 14.54 -25.11 -8.10
C ASN A 207 15.78 -24.27 -7.72
N ARG A 208 16.97 -24.77 -8.06
CA ARG A 208 18.29 -24.21 -7.74
C ARG A 208 18.45 -22.75 -8.19
N ASN A 209 17.55 -22.29 -9.06
CA ASN A 209 17.58 -20.95 -9.64
C ASN A 209 16.94 -19.86 -8.75
N HIS A 210 16.31 -20.20 -7.62
CA HIS A 210 15.79 -19.18 -6.68
C HIS A 210 16.86 -18.17 -6.23
N GLN A 211 18.14 -18.56 -6.23
CA GLN A 211 19.28 -17.67 -5.92
C GLN A 211 19.41 -16.45 -6.84
N TYR A 212 18.80 -16.48 -8.03
CA TYR A 212 18.87 -15.38 -8.99
C TYR A 212 17.81 -14.31 -8.73
N ILE A 213 16.77 -14.59 -7.94
CA ILE A 213 15.71 -13.61 -7.61
C ILE A 213 16.31 -12.40 -6.89
N GLY A 214 15.95 -11.20 -7.34
CA GLY A 214 16.44 -9.94 -6.76
C GLY A 214 17.87 -9.55 -7.20
N LYS A 215 18.49 -10.28 -8.14
CA LYS A 215 19.81 -9.93 -8.68
C LYS A 215 19.69 -9.07 -9.94
N TYR A 216 20.62 -8.14 -10.09
CA TYR A 216 20.80 -7.39 -11.33
C TYR A 216 21.53 -8.24 -12.36
N VAL A 217 21.01 -8.22 -13.58
CA VAL A 217 21.51 -9.01 -14.70
C VAL A 217 21.67 -8.15 -15.94
N LYS A 218 22.69 -8.45 -16.74
CA LYS A 218 22.83 -7.93 -18.10
C LYS A 218 22.39 -9.01 -19.08
N ILE A 219 21.52 -8.63 -20.02
CA ILE A 219 21.05 -9.51 -21.08
C ILE A 219 22.13 -9.63 -22.14
N ILE A 220 22.66 -10.83 -22.35
CA ILE A 220 23.69 -11.10 -23.38
C ILE A 220 23.08 -11.58 -24.69
N LYS A 221 21.89 -12.21 -24.68
CA LYS A 221 21.23 -12.71 -25.89
C LYS A 221 19.72 -12.88 -25.70
N HIS A 222 18.91 -11.89 -26.07
CA HIS A 222 17.45 -12.05 -26.11
C HIS A 222 16.77 -11.00 -27.00
N LYS A 223 16.28 -11.41 -28.18
CA LYS A 223 15.59 -10.55 -29.16
C LYS A 223 16.35 -9.21 -29.36
N GLN A 224 15.64 -8.09 -29.26
CA GLN A 224 16.14 -6.72 -29.31
C GLN A 224 16.76 -6.20 -28.01
N PHE A 225 16.76 -6.99 -26.94
CA PHE A 225 17.16 -6.56 -25.59
C PHE A 225 18.60 -6.95 -25.24
N LYS A 226 19.42 -7.32 -26.24
CA LYS A 226 20.86 -7.56 -26.03
C LYS A 226 21.52 -6.29 -25.47
N ASN A 227 22.38 -6.46 -24.48
CA ASN A 227 23.08 -5.42 -23.70
C ASN A 227 22.21 -4.60 -22.72
N TYR A 228 20.90 -4.86 -22.64
CA TYR A 228 20.07 -4.18 -21.66
C TYR A 228 20.32 -4.73 -20.24
N ASN A 229 20.19 -3.84 -19.27
CA ASN A 229 20.17 -4.19 -17.85
C ASN A 229 18.74 -4.50 -17.42
N GLY A 230 18.61 -5.43 -16.49
CA GLY A 230 17.36 -5.71 -15.82
C GLY A 230 17.55 -6.33 -14.46
N PHE A 231 16.44 -6.57 -13.79
CA PHE A 231 16.41 -7.26 -12.51
C PHE A 231 15.56 -8.53 -12.62
N VAL A 232 16.00 -9.59 -11.95
CA VAL A 232 15.27 -10.86 -11.92
C VAL A 232 14.12 -10.75 -10.91
N ALA A 233 12.90 -10.66 -11.39
CA ALA A 233 11.69 -10.55 -10.57
C ALA A 233 11.21 -11.91 -10.04
N SER A 234 11.32 -12.95 -10.86
CA SER A 234 10.92 -14.31 -10.46
C SER A 234 11.62 -15.38 -11.30
N VAL A 235 11.61 -16.60 -10.77
CA VAL A 235 12.18 -17.79 -11.43
C VAL A 235 11.04 -18.65 -11.94
N LEU A 236 11.12 -19.03 -13.21
CA LEU A 236 10.17 -19.90 -13.88
C LEU A 236 10.72 -21.33 -13.95
N ARG A 237 9.92 -22.25 -14.51
CA ARG A 237 10.38 -23.62 -14.81
C ARG A 237 11.41 -23.60 -15.95
N ASN A 238 12.19 -24.67 -16.09
CA ASN A 238 13.13 -24.87 -17.20
C ASN A 238 14.22 -23.79 -17.35
N ASN A 239 14.77 -23.31 -16.23
CA ASN A 239 15.85 -22.30 -16.21
C ASN A 239 15.49 -20.94 -16.86
N PHE A 240 14.20 -20.64 -17.02
CA PHE A 240 13.76 -19.30 -17.39
C PHE A 240 13.56 -18.43 -16.15
N VAL A 241 13.81 -17.14 -16.31
CA VAL A 241 13.54 -16.14 -15.30
C VAL A 241 12.80 -14.96 -15.91
N ARG A 242 11.93 -14.34 -15.13
CA ARG A 242 11.27 -13.09 -15.52
C ARG A 242 12.22 -11.94 -15.20
N VAL A 243 12.68 -11.24 -16.23
CA VAL A 243 13.58 -10.10 -16.10
C VAL A 243 12.83 -8.83 -16.46
N GLU A 244 12.78 -7.88 -15.54
CA GLU A 244 12.25 -6.55 -15.80
C GLU A 244 13.37 -5.65 -16.33
N ILE A 245 13.18 -5.15 -17.54
CA ILE A 245 14.18 -4.45 -18.34
C ILE A 245 14.07 -2.95 -18.07
N HIS A 246 15.09 -2.35 -17.45
CA HIS A 246 15.03 -0.98 -16.94
C HIS A 246 14.70 0.07 -18.01
N ALA A 247 15.35 -0.01 -19.18
CA ALA A 247 15.21 1.04 -20.20
C ALA A 247 13.91 0.98 -21.02
N ARG A 248 13.06 -0.04 -20.81
CA ARG A 248 11.76 -0.16 -21.51
C ARG A 248 10.58 -0.51 -20.60
N ARG A 249 10.78 -0.54 -19.27
CA ARG A 249 9.78 -0.93 -18.25
C ARG A 249 8.95 -2.17 -18.65
N ARG A 250 9.63 -3.17 -19.24
CA ARG A 250 9.01 -4.36 -19.81
C ARG A 250 9.61 -5.60 -19.19
N ALA A 251 8.76 -6.54 -18.78
CA ALA A 251 9.20 -7.84 -18.27
C ALA A 251 9.23 -8.87 -19.39
N GLU A 252 10.35 -9.57 -19.57
CA GLU A 252 10.48 -10.67 -20.53
C GLU A 252 10.92 -11.95 -19.80
N SER A 253 10.46 -13.09 -20.31
CA SER A 253 10.94 -14.40 -19.89
C SER A 253 12.23 -14.72 -20.63
N ILE A 254 13.34 -14.79 -19.90
CA ILE A 254 14.69 -14.97 -20.44
C ILE A 254 15.32 -16.19 -19.79
N HIS A 255 15.90 -17.07 -20.61
CA HIS A 255 16.66 -18.21 -20.12
C HIS A 255 17.93 -17.74 -19.40
N LEU A 256 18.29 -18.36 -18.27
CA LEU A 256 19.44 -17.97 -17.44
C LEU A 256 20.77 -17.91 -18.20
N SER A 257 20.97 -18.78 -19.20
CA SER A 257 22.17 -18.77 -20.05
C SER A 257 22.33 -17.50 -20.88
N ASN A 258 21.26 -16.70 -21.00
CA ASN A 258 21.24 -15.45 -21.76
C ASN A 258 21.40 -14.23 -20.85
N LEU A 259 21.76 -14.44 -19.59
CA LEU A 259 21.96 -13.43 -18.57
C LEU A 259 23.35 -13.57 -17.96
N VAL A 260 23.94 -12.43 -17.58
CA VAL A 260 25.16 -12.37 -16.77
C VAL A 260 24.84 -11.60 -15.50
N LEU A 261 25.13 -12.19 -14.34
CA LEU A 261 25.00 -11.51 -13.05
C LEU A 261 25.92 -10.29 -13.03
N ARG A 262 25.36 -9.13 -12.70
CA ARG A 262 26.15 -7.97 -12.32
C ARG A 262 26.34 -7.99 -10.82
N TYR A 263 27.54 -8.38 -10.39
CA TYR A 263 28.02 -8.02 -9.07
C TYR A 263 28.31 -6.52 -9.10
N GLY A 264 27.66 -5.75 -8.23
CA GLY A 264 28.00 -4.34 -8.05
C GLY A 264 29.50 -4.26 -7.78
N SER A 265 30.20 -3.44 -8.55
CA SER A 265 31.58 -3.07 -8.22
C SER A 265 31.54 -2.47 -6.83
N LYS A 266 32.18 -3.13 -5.86
CA LYS A 266 32.56 -2.46 -4.61
C LYS A 266 33.64 -1.45 -5.01
N ASN A 267 33.24 -0.19 -5.16
CA ASN A 267 34.13 0.94 -4.97
C ASN A 267 33.54 1.74 -3.81
#